data_AF-A0AB37IY90-F1
#
_entry.id   AF-A0AB37IY90-F1
#
_cell.length_a   1.000
_cell.length_b   1.000
_cell.length_c   1.000
_cell.angle_alpha   90.00
_cell.angle_beta   90.00
_cell.angle_gamma   90.00
#
_symmetry.space_group_name_H-M   'P 1'
#
loop_
_entity.id
_entity.type
_entity.pdbx_description
1 polymer ?
#
loop_
_entity_poly.entity_id
_entity_poly.type
_entity_poly.pdbx_seq_one_letter_code
_entity_poly.pdbx_strand_id
1 'polypeptide(L)'
;MMMHPKSFKKLVIDNAVGILWSQWVNLGAWSRAEQTMKCFSDPESAITFSSYLCKHEKRLQKISMDWSIVNLKYINHSRLKRLRKAVTDHIELPVDACEVHAATTSSKYITEPDARDISNLLIRLRLIFGSTTRAEVIFHLLTKGSANSNQIATHRFLNQKAVLLELEKLAKAGVLEEKRSARERLFSVQRDFARLFEFEIQPISSPWFLLASLLILEECLRYELIEDEYLVLSAFMDHRRRLSEYLLRAGSCKLPISGSTAYELYESVTEYYTCLCTLL
;
A
#
# COMPACT_ATOMS: atom_id res chain seq x y z
N MET A 1 29.04 6.30 -0.95
CA MET A 1 29.53 4.92 -0.67
C MET A 1 28.33 4.02 -0.87
N MET A 2 28.38 3.17 -1.89
CA MET A 2 27.25 2.34 -2.29
C MET A 2 26.85 1.38 -1.16
N MET A 3 25.54 1.27 -0.89
CA MET A 3 25.02 0.34 0.10
C MET A 3 25.18 -1.10 -0.38
N HIS A 4 25.87 -1.95 0.37
CA HIS A 4 26.06 -3.35 0.01
C HIS A 4 24.70 -4.09 -0.13
N PRO A 5 24.51 -4.95 -1.16
CA PRO A 5 23.23 -5.63 -1.43
C PRO A 5 22.61 -6.36 -0.24
N LYS A 6 23.43 -7.07 0.56
CA LYS A 6 22.95 -7.75 1.79
C LYS A 6 22.42 -6.78 2.84
N SER A 7 23.08 -5.62 3.00
CA SER A 7 22.64 -4.56 3.91
C SER A 7 21.35 -3.93 3.41
N PHE A 8 21.25 -3.70 2.10
CA PHE A 8 20.02 -3.18 1.50
C PHE A 8 18.85 -4.15 1.63
N LYS A 9 19.07 -5.45 1.39
CA LYS A 9 18.06 -6.50 1.61
C LYS A 9 17.51 -6.47 3.03
N LYS A 10 18.40 -6.38 4.03
CA LYS A 10 18.00 -6.27 5.44
C LYS A 10 17.18 -5.01 5.69
N LEU A 11 17.63 -3.85 5.21
CA LEU A 11 16.89 -2.59 5.32
C LEU A 11 15.48 -2.70 4.72
N VAL A 12 15.34 -3.32 3.55
CA VAL A 12 14.06 -3.49 2.87
C VAL A 12 13.12 -4.36 3.71
N ILE A 13 13.60 -5.49 4.24
CA ILE A 13 12.83 -6.39 5.11
C ILE A 13 12.39 -5.66 6.39
N ASP A 14 13.32 -5.00 7.08
CA ASP A 14 13.06 -4.36 8.38
C ASP A 14 11.99 -3.26 8.24
N ASN A 15 12.07 -2.43 7.19
CA ASN A 15 11.08 -1.38 6.95
C ASN A 15 9.73 -1.92 6.45
N ALA A 16 9.72 -2.96 5.61
CA ALA A 16 8.48 -3.57 5.14
C ALA A 16 7.74 -4.32 6.27
N VAL A 17 8.47 -4.93 7.20
CA VAL A 17 7.89 -5.50 8.43
C VAL A 17 7.43 -4.38 9.38
N GLY A 18 8.21 -3.31 9.52
CA GLY A 18 7.87 -2.15 10.35
C GLY A 18 6.55 -1.50 9.93
N ILE A 19 6.37 -1.22 8.63
CA ILE A 19 5.12 -0.61 8.13
C ILE A 19 3.92 -1.53 8.31
N LEU A 20 4.09 -2.85 8.20
CA LEU A 20 3.02 -3.80 8.50
C LEU A 20 2.64 -3.78 9.97
N TRP A 21 3.61 -3.75 10.88
CA TRP A 21 3.32 -3.67 12.31
C TRP A 21 2.65 -2.36 12.69
N SER A 22 3.11 -1.24 12.14
CA SER A 22 2.44 0.05 12.35
C SER A 22 0.98 0.01 11.89
N GLN A 23 0.72 -0.57 10.71
CA GLN A 23 -0.65 -0.75 10.23
C GLN A 23 -1.45 -1.65 11.16
N TRP A 24 -0.91 -2.79 11.60
CA TRP A 24 -1.63 -3.71 12.50
C TRP A 24 -1.97 -3.07 13.84
N VAL A 25 -1.05 -2.28 14.42
CA VAL A 25 -1.32 -1.51 15.65
C VAL A 25 -2.46 -0.53 15.44
N ASN A 26 -2.40 0.27 14.37
CA ASN A 26 -3.47 1.23 14.04
C ASN A 26 -4.80 0.53 13.76
N LEU A 27 -4.75 -0.68 13.20
CA LEU A 27 -5.93 -1.49 12.93
C LEU A 27 -6.50 -2.18 14.20
N GLY A 28 -5.95 -1.93 15.39
CA GLY A 28 -6.44 -2.47 16.66
C GLY A 28 -5.84 -3.82 17.05
N ALA A 29 -4.74 -4.23 16.43
CA ALA A 29 -4.03 -5.43 16.84
C ALA A 29 -3.00 -5.10 17.94
N TRP A 30 -3.03 -5.86 19.03
CA TRP A 30 -2.07 -5.68 20.12
C TRP A 30 -0.66 -6.08 19.67
N SER A 31 0.27 -5.13 19.78
CA SER A 31 1.69 -5.37 19.54
C SER A 31 2.54 -4.59 20.53
N ARG A 32 3.75 -5.08 20.79
CA ARG A 32 4.81 -4.34 21.49
C ARG A 32 5.60 -3.41 20.56
N ALA A 33 5.18 -3.27 19.30
CA ALA A 33 5.87 -2.39 18.36
C ALA A 33 5.85 -0.95 18.88
N GLU A 34 7.03 -0.42 19.19
CA GLU A 34 7.21 0.91 19.80
C GLU A 34 7.17 2.05 18.77
N GLN A 35 7.19 1.73 17.47
CA GLN A 35 7.30 2.71 16.40
C GLN A 35 5.98 2.82 15.63
N THR A 36 5.39 4.01 15.69
CA THR A 36 4.29 4.42 14.81
C THR A 36 4.88 5.04 13.54
N MET A 37 4.49 4.50 12.39
CA MET A 37 4.88 5.02 11.08
C MET A 37 3.76 5.89 10.49
N LYS A 38 4.14 6.95 9.80
CA LYS A 38 3.28 7.94 9.12
C LYS A 38 2.75 7.39 7.81
N CYS A 39 1.80 6.46 7.93
CA CYS A 39 1.07 5.90 6.80
C CYS A 39 -0.38 5.64 7.16
N PHE A 40 -1.28 5.76 6.17
CA PHE A 40 -2.67 5.37 6.39
C PHE A 40 -2.77 3.85 6.52
N SER A 41 -3.62 3.40 7.43
CA SER A 41 -3.96 1.99 7.60
C SER A 41 -4.73 1.48 6.38
N ASP A 42 -4.22 0.41 5.78
CA ASP A 42 -4.81 -0.23 4.61
C ASP A 42 -4.94 -1.73 4.87
N PRO A 43 -6.15 -2.21 5.27
CA PRO A 43 -6.38 -3.61 5.62
C PRO A 43 -5.98 -4.60 4.53
N GLU A 44 -6.32 -4.33 3.26
CA GLU A 44 -6.00 -5.28 2.19
C GLU A 44 -4.51 -5.37 1.94
N SER A 45 -3.79 -4.26 2.05
CA SER A 45 -2.33 -4.26 1.98
C SER A 45 -1.72 -5.02 3.16
N ALA A 46 -2.19 -4.74 4.38
CA ALA A 46 -1.70 -5.40 5.58
C ALA A 46 -1.89 -6.91 5.49
N ILE A 47 -3.07 -7.39 5.09
CA ILE A 47 -3.38 -8.81 4.90
C ILE A 47 -2.51 -9.44 3.81
N THR A 48 -2.47 -8.81 2.63
CA THR A 48 -1.80 -9.38 1.45
C THR A 48 -0.30 -9.53 1.71
N PHE A 49 0.36 -8.49 2.20
CA PHE A 49 1.80 -8.50 2.39
C PHE A 49 2.23 -9.23 3.67
N SER A 50 1.37 -9.33 4.69
CA SER A 50 1.63 -10.19 5.86
C SER A 50 1.73 -11.66 5.48
N SER A 51 0.95 -12.11 4.49
CA SER A 51 1.01 -13.49 3.97
C SER A 51 2.36 -13.79 3.31
N TYR A 52 3.03 -12.79 2.76
CA TYR A 52 4.35 -12.93 2.15
C TYR A 52 5.48 -12.74 3.17
N LEU A 53 5.43 -11.68 3.97
CA LEU A 53 6.49 -11.34 4.94
C LEU A 53 6.50 -12.22 6.19
N CYS A 54 5.57 -13.16 6.33
CA CYS A 54 5.59 -14.15 7.42
C CYS A 54 6.83 -15.04 7.40
N LYS A 55 7.50 -15.19 6.24
CA LYS A 55 8.79 -15.89 6.12
C LYS A 55 9.92 -15.17 6.88
N HIS A 56 9.78 -13.86 7.11
CA HIS A 56 10.72 -13.04 7.87
C HIS A 56 10.21 -12.73 9.29
N GLU A 57 8.89 -12.57 9.48
CA GLU A 57 8.26 -12.31 10.78
C GLU A 57 6.99 -13.13 10.94
N LYS A 58 7.12 -14.32 11.55
CA LYS A 58 6.05 -15.34 11.63
C LYS A 58 4.74 -14.85 12.25
N ARG A 59 4.81 -13.89 13.17
CA ARG A 59 3.62 -13.35 13.86
C ARG A 59 2.64 -12.64 12.92
N LEU A 60 3.11 -12.11 11.79
CA LEU A 60 2.29 -11.40 10.80
C LEU A 60 1.20 -12.29 10.21
N GLN A 61 1.47 -13.58 10.00
CA GLN A 61 0.47 -14.48 9.45
C GLN A 61 -0.73 -14.63 10.39
N LYS A 62 -0.45 -14.98 11.66
CA LYS A 62 -1.50 -15.18 12.66
C LYS A 62 -2.32 -13.91 12.89
N ILE A 63 -1.66 -12.76 13.03
CA ILE A 63 -2.37 -11.50 13.29
C ILE A 63 -3.26 -11.10 12.12
N SER A 64 -2.80 -11.32 10.88
CA SER A 64 -3.58 -11.04 9.68
C SER A 64 -4.83 -11.93 9.56
N MET A 65 -4.71 -13.22 9.90
CA MET A 65 -5.82 -14.17 9.89
C MET A 65 -6.84 -13.82 10.99
N ASP A 66 -6.39 -13.67 12.23
CA ASP A 66 -7.24 -13.33 13.37
C ASP A 66 -7.99 -12.00 13.12
N TRP A 67 -7.27 -10.98 12.62
CA TRP A 67 -7.87 -9.68 12.35
C TRP A 67 -8.92 -9.77 11.24
N SER A 68 -8.64 -10.50 10.16
CA SER A 68 -9.56 -10.61 9.02
C SER A 68 -10.90 -11.22 9.43
N ILE A 69 -10.89 -12.18 10.36
CA ILE A 69 -12.08 -12.82 10.91
C ILE A 69 -12.91 -11.83 11.73
N VAL A 70 -12.28 -11.14 12.69
CA VAL A 70 -12.98 -10.24 13.63
C VAL A 70 -13.49 -8.97 12.94
N ASN A 71 -12.72 -8.44 11.99
CA ASN A 71 -12.92 -7.12 11.39
C ASN A 71 -13.34 -7.19 9.92
N LEU A 72 -13.97 -8.30 9.50
CA LEU A 72 -14.38 -8.59 8.11
C LEU A 72 -15.16 -7.44 7.45
N LYS A 73 -16.01 -6.73 8.22
CA LYS A 73 -16.82 -5.59 7.74
C LYS A 73 -15.97 -4.46 7.13
N TYR A 74 -14.70 -4.36 7.51
CA TYR A 74 -13.77 -3.37 7.02
C TYR A 74 -13.02 -3.80 5.76
N ILE A 75 -13.24 -5.01 5.23
CA ILE A 75 -12.48 -5.53 4.10
C ILE A 75 -13.26 -5.33 2.79
N ASN A 76 -12.61 -4.71 1.81
CA ASN A 76 -13.08 -4.69 0.42
C ASN A 76 -12.53 -5.92 -0.31
N HIS A 77 -13.33 -6.99 -0.36
CA HIS A 77 -12.96 -8.25 -1.01
C HIS A 77 -12.56 -8.12 -2.48
N SER A 78 -13.23 -7.23 -3.22
CA SER A 78 -12.91 -7.01 -4.65
C SER A 78 -11.53 -6.38 -4.83
N ARG A 79 -11.17 -5.44 -3.94
CA ARG A 79 -9.84 -4.81 -3.92
C ARG A 79 -8.79 -5.80 -3.43
N LEU A 80 -9.06 -6.55 -2.36
CA LEU A 80 -8.15 -7.57 -1.83
C LEU A 80 -7.75 -8.56 -2.91
N LYS A 81 -8.73 -9.08 -3.67
CA LYS A 81 -8.48 -10.01 -4.79
C LYS A 81 -7.57 -9.40 -5.87
N ARG A 82 -7.76 -8.12 -6.23
CA ARG A 82 -6.95 -7.43 -7.24
C ARG A 82 -5.54 -7.13 -6.75
N LEU A 83 -5.39 -6.71 -5.50
CA LEU A 83 -4.09 -6.47 -4.89
C LEU A 83 -3.29 -7.77 -4.77
N ARG A 84 -3.93 -8.86 -4.32
CA ARG A 84 -3.30 -10.19 -4.30
C ARG A 84 -2.85 -10.61 -5.69
N LYS A 85 -3.66 -10.40 -6.72
CA LYS A 85 -3.25 -10.67 -8.10
C LYS A 85 -2.00 -9.89 -8.50
N ALA A 86 -1.91 -8.61 -8.16
CA ALA A 86 -0.72 -7.80 -8.45
C ALA A 86 0.54 -8.31 -7.70
N VAL A 87 0.37 -8.90 -6.52
CA VAL A 87 1.45 -9.59 -5.80
C VAL A 87 1.77 -10.94 -6.45
N THR A 88 0.77 -11.66 -6.95
CA THR A 88 0.97 -12.95 -7.63
C THR A 88 1.74 -12.83 -8.95
N ASP A 89 1.73 -11.66 -9.57
CA ASP A 89 2.59 -11.36 -10.73
C ASP A 89 4.10 -11.37 -10.39
N HIS A 90 4.47 -11.49 -9.12
CA HIS A 90 5.85 -11.58 -8.63
C HIS A 90 6.15 -12.88 -7.86
N ILE A 91 5.16 -13.43 -7.15
CA ILE A 91 5.33 -14.61 -6.29
C ILE A 91 4.12 -15.52 -6.30
N GLU A 92 4.31 -16.83 -6.09
CA GLU A 92 3.18 -17.69 -5.74
C GLU A 92 2.76 -17.41 -4.29
N LEU A 93 1.54 -16.88 -4.11
CA LEU A 93 0.94 -16.73 -2.78
C LEU A 93 0.25 -18.04 -2.38
N PRO A 94 0.27 -18.42 -1.08
CA PRO A 94 -0.51 -19.56 -0.60
C PRO A 94 -1.98 -19.44 -1.00
N VAL A 95 -2.50 -20.49 -1.64
CA VAL A 95 -3.86 -20.55 -2.23
C VAL A 95 -4.95 -20.36 -1.18
N ASP A 96 -4.69 -20.78 0.07
CA ASP A 96 -5.70 -20.93 1.13
C ASP A 96 -6.09 -19.67 1.92
N ALA A 97 -5.41 -18.53 1.74
CA ALA A 97 -5.77 -17.32 2.50
C ALA A 97 -7.08 -16.64 2.01
N CYS A 98 -7.85 -17.28 1.12
CA CYS A 98 -8.96 -16.67 0.40
C CYS A 98 -10.34 -16.84 1.06
N GLU A 99 -10.49 -17.71 2.05
CA GLU A 99 -11.77 -17.92 2.70
C GLU A 99 -11.72 -17.43 4.15
N VAL A 100 -11.80 -16.11 4.31
CA VAL A 100 -12.06 -15.50 5.62
C VAL A 100 -13.53 -15.73 5.94
N HIS A 101 -13.83 -16.90 6.49
CA HIS A 101 -15.13 -17.19 7.06
C HIS A 101 -15.24 -16.52 8.43
N ALA A 102 -16.42 -15.99 8.75
CA ALA A 102 -16.70 -15.46 10.07
C ALA A 102 -16.64 -16.59 11.10
N ALA A 103 -15.51 -16.74 11.79
CA ALA A 103 -15.35 -17.63 12.93
C ALA A 103 -15.65 -16.89 14.23
N THR A 104 -16.30 -17.57 15.18
CA THR A 104 -16.80 -17.02 16.45
C THR A 104 -15.71 -16.84 17.52
N THR A 105 -14.42 -16.94 17.16
CA THR A 105 -13.33 -16.91 18.15
C THR A 105 -12.85 -15.48 18.35
N SER A 106 -13.26 -14.85 19.46
CA SER A 106 -12.73 -13.54 19.86
C SER A 106 -11.24 -13.69 20.23
N SER A 107 -10.34 -13.19 19.38
CA SER A 107 -8.92 -13.11 19.73
C SER A 107 -8.74 -11.98 20.75
N LYS A 108 -8.21 -12.30 21.95
CA LYS A 108 -7.91 -11.30 23.00
C LYS A 108 -6.94 -10.20 22.53
N TYR A 109 -6.23 -10.45 21.44
CA TYR A 109 -5.19 -9.58 20.89
C TYR A 109 -5.69 -8.71 19.72
N ILE A 110 -6.95 -8.84 19.32
CA ILE A 110 -7.54 -8.06 18.23
C ILE A 110 -8.72 -7.27 18.80
N THR A 111 -8.67 -5.95 18.63
CA THR A 111 -9.81 -5.06 18.86
C THR A 111 -10.30 -4.49 17.55
N GLU A 112 -11.41 -3.76 17.63
CA GLU A 112 -11.87 -2.94 16.51
C GLU A 112 -10.89 -1.77 16.28
N PRO A 113 -10.57 -1.41 15.03
CA PRO A 113 -9.79 -0.22 14.74
C PRO A 113 -10.49 1.05 15.22
N ASP A 114 -9.75 1.96 15.86
CA ASP A 114 -10.30 3.27 16.21
C ASP A 114 -10.46 4.13 14.95
N ALA A 115 -11.71 4.28 14.50
CA ALA A 115 -12.02 5.08 13.32
C ALA A 115 -11.70 6.58 13.50
N ARG A 116 -11.55 7.07 14.73
CA ARG A 116 -11.20 8.49 15.01
C ARG A 116 -9.72 8.78 14.85
N ASP A 117 -8.87 7.77 14.86
CA ASP A 117 -7.46 7.93 14.53
C ASP A 117 -7.30 8.47 13.09
N ILE A 118 -6.34 9.39 12.90
CA ILE A 118 -6.06 10.05 11.63
C ILE A 118 -5.57 9.04 10.58
N SER A 119 -4.78 8.05 11.01
CA SER A 119 -4.25 6.96 10.16
C SER A 119 -5.37 6.04 9.66
N ASN A 120 -6.51 6.03 10.35
CA ASN A 120 -7.66 5.17 10.05
C ASN A 120 -8.73 5.88 9.20
N LEU A 121 -8.37 6.90 8.43
CA LEU A 121 -9.32 7.58 7.52
C LEU A 121 -10.07 6.59 6.60
N LEU A 122 -9.39 5.57 6.05
CA LEU A 122 -10.06 4.58 5.20
C LEU A 122 -11.09 3.74 5.98
N ILE A 123 -10.78 3.36 7.22
CA ILE A 123 -11.68 2.65 8.12
C ILE A 123 -12.92 3.51 8.40
N ARG A 124 -12.72 4.78 8.73
CA ARG A 124 -13.82 5.74 8.96
C ARG A 124 -14.73 5.87 7.73
N LEU A 125 -14.15 6.01 6.55
CA LEU A 125 -14.92 6.09 5.30
C LEU A 125 -15.69 4.81 5.01
N ARG A 126 -15.13 3.63 5.34
CA ARG A 126 -15.81 2.35 5.19
C ARG A 126 -16.96 2.17 6.18
N LEU A 127 -16.90 2.76 7.37
CA LEU A 127 -18.06 2.80 8.27
C LEU A 127 -19.21 3.62 7.71
N ILE A 128 -18.90 4.76 7.10
CA ILE A 128 -19.92 5.70 6.60
C ILE A 128 -20.51 5.24 5.26
N PHE A 129 -19.66 4.76 4.34
CA PHE A 129 -20.04 4.47 2.95
C PHE A 129 -20.03 2.97 2.59
N GLY A 130 -19.70 2.11 3.55
CA GLY A 130 -19.47 0.68 3.35
C GLY A 130 -18.10 0.37 2.73
N SER A 131 -17.66 -0.89 2.87
CA SER A 131 -16.42 -1.43 2.29
C SER A 131 -16.51 -1.66 0.78
N THR A 132 -16.73 -0.57 0.04
CA THR A 132 -17.03 -0.56 -1.39
C THR A 132 -16.05 0.32 -2.18
N THR A 133 -16.18 0.32 -3.52
CA THR A 133 -15.43 1.22 -4.41
C THR A 133 -15.66 2.70 -4.07
N ARG A 134 -16.82 3.06 -3.52
CA ARG A 134 -17.14 4.45 -3.15
C ARG A 134 -16.20 4.99 -2.07
N ALA A 135 -16.01 4.24 -0.98
CA ALA A 135 -15.12 4.64 0.10
C ALA A 135 -13.67 4.81 -0.40
N GLU A 136 -13.22 3.93 -1.31
CA GLU A 136 -11.89 4.01 -1.93
C GLU A 136 -11.70 5.25 -2.80
N VAL A 137 -12.70 5.59 -3.60
CA VAL A 137 -12.69 6.77 -4.47
C VAL A 137 -12.60 8.03 -3.63
N ILE A 138 -13.44 8.14 -2.59
CA ILE A 138 -13.42 9.29 -1.67
C ILE A 138 -12.07 9.36 -0.97
N PHE A 139 -11.57 8.25 -0.43
CA PHE A 139 -10.26 8.19 0.22
C PHE A 139 -9.14 8.69 -0.70
N HIS A 140 -9.11 8.21 -1.95
CA HIS A 140 -8.08 8.61 -2.91
C HIS A 140 -8.15 10.11 -3.20
N LEU A 141 -9.34 10.65 -3.47
CA LEU A 141 -9.50 12.05 -3.82
C LEU A 141 -9.22 12.99 -2.64
N LEU A 142 -9.54 12.58 -1.40
CA LEU A 142 -9.17 13.34 -0.20
C LEU A 142 -7.64 13.39 0.01
N THR A 143 -6.96 12.26 -0.21
CA THR A 143 -5.53 12.11 0.15
C THR A 143 -4.55 12.45 -0.97
N LYS A 144 -4.97 12.36 -2.23
CA LYS A 144 -4.15 12.63 -3.42
C LYS A 144 -4.66 13.79 -4.27
N GLY A 145 -5.84 14.33 -3.98
CA GLY A 145 -6.44 15.43 -4.72
C GLY A 145 -7.13 14.99 -6.00
N SER A 146 -7.04 15.82 -7.03
CA SER A 146 -7.79 15.64 -8.28
C SER A 146 -7.28 14.46 -9.11
N ALA A 147 -8.16 13.58 -9.57
CA ALA A 147 -7.80 12.42 -10.39
C ALA A 147 -8.91 11.98 -11.36
N ASN A 148 -8.53 11.23 -12.40
CA ASN A 148 -9.45 10.54 -13.30
C ASN A 148 -9.67 9.07 -12.88
N SER A 149 -10.63 8.38 -13.52
CA SER A 149 -10.99 7.01 -13.18
C SER A 149 -9.85 6.00 -13.31
N ASN A 150 -8.96 6.20 -14.30
CA ASN A 150 -7.81 5.32 -14.52
C ASN A 150 -6.78 5.49 -13.41
N GLN A 151 -6.42 6.73 -13.09
CA GLN A 151 -5.46 7.05 -12.03
C GLN A 151 -5.89 6.45 -10.69
N ILE A 152 -7.16 6.62 -10.31
CA ILE A 152 -7.70 6.04 -9.07
C ILE A 152 -7.67 4.51 -9.14
N ALA A 153 -8.15 3.92 -10.24
CA ALA A 153 -8.24 2.47 -10.37
C ALA A 153 -6.87 1.78 -10.30
N THR A 154 -5.89 2.33 -11.00
CA THR A 154 -4.50 1.87 -10.94
C THR A 154 -3.94 2.04 -9.54
N HIS A 155 -4.00 3.25 -8.97
CA HIS A 155 -3.38 3.53 -7.68
C HIS A 155 -4.02 2.76 -6.50
N ARG A 156 -5.31 2.46 -6.57
CA ARG A 156 -6.06 1.78 -5.50
C ARG A 156 -6.34 0.30 -5.76
N PHE A 157 -5.86 -0.26 -6.87
CA PHE A 157 -6.10 -1.66 -7.25
C PHE A 157 -7.60 -1.98 -7.43
N LEU A 158 -8.32 -1.13 -8.17
CA LEU A 158 -9.77 -1.23 -8.38
C LEU A 158 -10.13 -1.53 -9.84
N ASN A 159 -11.42 -1.75 -10.08
CA ASN A 159 -11.97 -1.80 -11.43
C ASN A 159 -12.25 -0.38 -11.96
N GLN A 160 -11.65 0.01 -13.08
CA GLN A 160 -11.82 1.35 -13.65
C GLN A 160 -13.29 1.70 -13.99
N LYS A 161 -14.06 0.74 -14.53
CA LYS A 161 -15.49 0.97 -14.86
C LYS A 161 -16.32 1.22 -13.59
N ALA A 162 -16.06 0.46 -12.52
CA ALA A 162 -16.71 0.67 -11.23
C ALA A 162 -16.34 2.03 -10.60
N VAL A 163 -15.06 2.42 -10.71
CA VAL A 163 -14.58 3.74 -10.26
C VAL A 163 -15.30 4.85 -11.02
N LEU A 164 -15.38 4.77 -12.35
CA LEU A 164 -16.06 5.77 -13.17
C LEU A 164 -17.53 5.92 -12.79
N LEU A 165 -18.23 4.80 -12.58
CA LEU A 165 -19.63 4.82 -12.16
C LEU A 165 -19.83 5.52 -10.80
N GLU A 166 -18.94 5.28 -9.82
CA GLU A 166 -19.04 5.96 -8.52
C GLU A 166 -18.66 7.43 -8.60
N LEU A 167 -17.66 7.81 -9.41
CA LEU A 167 -17.33 9.22 -9.66
C LEU A 167 -18.54 9.98 -10.22
N GLU A 168 -19.25 9.41 -11.18
CA GLU A 168 -20.44 10.01 -11.77
C GLU A 168 -21.59 10.17 -10.78
N LYS A 169 -21.83 9.17 -9.92
CA LYS A 169 -22.85 9.25 -8.87
C LYS A 169 -22.50 10.32 -7.84
N LEU A 170 -21.25 10.35 -7.38
CA LEU A 170 -20.80 11.31 -6.37
C LEU A 170 -20.79 12.75 -6.92
N ALA A 171 -20.42 12.94 -8.19
CA ALA A 171 -20.52 14.25 -8.85
C ALA A 171 -21.98 14.71 -8.98
N LYS A 172 -22.90 13.82 -9.40
CA LYS A 172 -24.34 14.13 -9.45
C LYS A 172 -24.93 14.46 -8.07
N ALA A 173 -24.40 13.85 -7.02
CA ALA A 173 -24.81 14.11 -5.63
C ALA A 173 -24.19 15.39 -5.04
N GLY A 174 -23.37 16.13 -5.78
CA GLY A 174 -22.68 17.32 -5.29
C GLY A 174 -21.55 17.02 -4.30
N VAL A 175 -21.06 15.78 -4.22
CA VAL A 175 -19.91 15.42 -3.36
C VAL A 175 -18.59 15.74 -4.06
N LEU A 176 -18.56 15.61 -5.39
CA LEU A 176 -17.38 15.86 -6.21
C LEU A 176 -17.63 17.00 -7.20
N GLU A 177 -16.57 17.73 -7.52
CA GLU A 177 -16.51 18.63 -8.67
C GLU A 177 -15.90 17.88 -9.86
N GLU A 178 -16.48 18.09 -11.04
CA GLU A 178 -15.94 17.60 -12.30
C GLU A 178 -15.32 18.77 -13.08
N LYS A 179 -14.03 18.64 -13.43
CA LYS A 179 -13.33 19.56 -14.33
C LYS A 179 -12.99 18.84 -15.62
N ARG A 180 -13.46 19.39 -16.74
CA ARG A 180 -13.13 18.91 -18.08
C ARG A 180 -12.02 19.78 -18.65
N SER A 181 -10.87 19.19 -18.94
CA SER A 181 -9.84 19.75 -19.80
C SER A 181 -9.80 18.92 -21.09
N ALA A 182 -9.36 19.49 -22.21
CA ALA A 182 -9.58 19.03 -23.59
C ALA A 182 -9.43 17.51 -23.87
N ARG A 183 -8.69 16.75 -23.05
CA ARG A 183 -8.56 15.28 -23.15
C ARG A 183 -8.79 14.51 -21.84
N GLU A 184 -9.06 15.18 -20.73
CA GLU A 184 -9.17 14.54 -19.42
C GLU A 184 -10.36 15.04 -18.61
N ARG A 185 -11.07 14.08 -18.02
CA ARG A 185 -12.15 14.30 -17.06
C ARG A 185 -11.59 14.05 -15.68
N LEU A 186 -11.35 15.12 -14.94
CA LEU A 186 -10.78 15.08 -13.60
C LEU A 186 -11.87 15.35 -12.56
N PHE A 187 -11.77 14.65 -11.44
CA PHE A 187 -12.68 14.80 -10.31
C PHE A 187 -11.90 15.19 -9.07
N SER A 188 -12.50 16.05 -8.24
CA SER A 188 -11.97 16.43 -6.92
C SER A 188 -13.09 16.49 -5.91
N VAL A 189 -12.78 16.26 -4.63
CA VAL A 189 -13.78 16.40 -3.55
C VAL A 189 -14.16 17.88 -3.38
N GLN A 190 -15.45 18.16 -3.22
CA GLN A 190 -15.91 19.51 -2.86
C GLN A 190 -15.36 19.93 -1.51
N ARG A 191 -15.02 21.22 -1.37
CA ARG A 191 -14.36 21.76 -0.17
C ARG A 191 -15.18 21.52 1.10
N ASP A 192 -16.49 21.74 1.04
CA ASP A 192 -17.36 21.61 2.21
C ASP A 192 -17.53 20.15 2.64
N PHE A 193 -17.56 19.22 1.68
CA PHE A 193 -17.55 17.80 2.00
C PHE A 193 -16.21 17.34 2.58
N ALA A 194 -15.09 17.83 2.05
CA ALA A 194 -13.75 17.49 2.55
C ALA A 194 -13.56 17.91 4.01
N ARG A 195 -14.15 19.05 4.43
CA ARG A 195 -14.10 19.56 5.81
C ARG A 195 -14.78 18.66 6.85
N LEU A 196 -15.60 17.69 6.42
CA LEU A 196 -16.22 16.71 7.33
C LEU A 196 -15.19 15.69 7.87
N PHE A 197 -13.99 15.64 7.30
CA PHE A 197 -12.96 14.66 7.65
C PHE A 197 -11.70 15.38 8.10
N GLU A 198 -11.28 15.10 9.34
CA GLU A 198 -9.95 15.45 9.83
C GLU A 198 -8.94 14.38 9.42
N PHE A 199 -7.93 14.77 8.65
CA PHE A 199 -6.82 13.89 8.26
C PHE A 199 -5.56 14.69 7.93
N GLU A 200 -4.41 14.02 8.01
CA GLU A 200 -3.13 14.53 7.55
C GLU A 200 -2.67 13.75 6.31
N ILE A 201 -2.17 14.44 5.30
CA ILE A 201 -1.63 13.80 4.11
C ILE A 201 -0.40 12.99 4.51
N GLN A 202 -0.51 11.67 4.40
CA GLN A 202 0.60 10.77 4.68
C GLN A 202 1.55 10.74 3.47
N PRO A 203 2.87 10.84 3.70
CA PRO A 203 3.86 10.88 2.61
C PRO A 203 3.98 9.55 1.88
N ILE A 204 3.71 8.45 2.59
CA ILE A 204 3.88 7.09 2.08
C ILE A 204 2.53 6.42 1.79
N SER A 205 2.45 5.79 0.62
CA SER A 205 1.40 4.86 0.24
C SER A 205 1.84 3.42 0.55
N SER A 206 1.36 2.90 1.68
CA SER A 206 1.64 1.54 2.16
C SER A 206 1.60 0.44 1.09
N PRO A 207 0.55 0.28 0.26
CA PRO A 207 0.51 -0.80 -0.72
C PRO A 207 1.59 -0.69 -1.82
N TRP A 208 1.95 0.53 -2.24
CA TRP A 208 2.98 0.72 -3.27
C TRP A 208 4.39 0.60 -2.70
N PHE A 209 4.61 1.05 -1.47
CA PHE A 209 5.86 0.82 -0.76
C PHE A 209 6.11 -0.68 -0.60
N LEU A 210 5.13 -1.42 -0.09
CA LEU A 210 5.23 -2.86 0.10
C LEU A 210 5.38 -3.62 -1.23
N LEU A 211 4.73 -3.17 -2.30
CA LEU A 211 4.91 -3.77 -3.63
C LEU A 211 6.31 -3.49 -4.21
N ALA A 212 6.87 -2.30 -3.98
CA ALA A 212 8.26 -2.00 -4.32
C ALA A 212 9.23 -2.89 -3.52
N SER A 213 9.03 -3.01 -2.21
CA SER A 213 9.82 -3.90 -1.34
C SER A 213 9.75 -5.35 -1.82
N LEU A 214 8.56 -5.85 -2.17
CA LEU A 214 8.38 -7.20 -2.71
C LEU A 214 9.19 -7.39 -4.01
N LEU A 215 9.03 -6.49 -4.98
CA LEU A 215 9.75 -6.55 -6.26
C LEU A 215 11.27 -6.54 -6.05
N ILE A 216 11.77 -5.69 -5.14
CA ILE A 216 13.19 -5.65 -4.79
C ILE A 216 13.65 -6.99 -4.20
N LEU A 217 12.91 -7.56 -3.25
CA LEU A 217 13.30 -8.80 -2.57
C LEU A 217 13.28 -10.02 -3.50
N GLU A 218 12.26 -10.11 -4.35
CA GLU A 218 11.96 -11.33 -5.12
C GLU A 218 12.50 -11.31 -6.54
N GLU A 219 12.81 -10.14 -7.10
CA GLU A 219 13.40 -10.06 -8.44
C GLU A 219 14.86 -9.59 -8.42
N CYS A 220 15.22 -8.73 -7.46
CA CYS A 220 16.52 -8.06 -7.49
C CYS A 220 17.50 -8.58 -6.42
N LEU A 221 17.01 -9.02 -5.26
CA LEU A 221 17.81 -9.43 -4.10
C LEU A 221 17.56 -10.88 -3.69
N ARG A 222 17.23 -11.74 -4.66
CA ARG A 222 17.05 -13.19 -4.44
C ARG A 222 18.32 -13.86 -3.91
N TYR A 223 18.17 -14.98 -3.22
CA TYR A 223 19.30 -15.68 -2.61
C TYR A 223 20.33 -16.14 -3.64
N GLU A 224 19.90 -16.51 -4.84
CA GLU A 224 20.77 -16.93 -5.94
C GLU A 224 21.63 -15.79 -6.50
N LEU A 225 21.16 -14.54 -6.36
CA LEU A 225 21.84 -13.35 -6.91
C LEU A 225 22.70 -12.63 -5.87
N ILE A 226 22.29 -12.65 -4.59
CA ILE A 226 22.79 -11.73 -3.55
C ILE A 226 24.30 -11.85 -3.24
N GLU A 227 24.94 -12.94 -3.64
CA GLU A 227 26.37 -13.18 -3.46
C GLU A 227 27.22 -12.55 -4.57
N ASP A 228 26.62 -12.23 -5.73
CA ASP A 228 27.30 -11.61 -6.87
C ASP A 228 26.74 -10.20 -7.12
N GLU A 229 27.56 -9.20 -6.82
CA GLU A 229 27.20 -7.79 -6.98
C GLU A 229 26.79 -7.45 -8.43
N TYR A 230 27.49 -8.00 -9.43
CA TYR A 230 27.16 -7.73 -10.82
C TYR A 230 25.77 -8.25 -11.18
N LEU A 231 25.43 -9.47 -10.75
CA LEU A 231 24.12 -10.06 -11.02
C LEU A 231 22.99 -9.27 -10.34
N VAL A 232 23.21 -8.80 -9.10
CA VAL A 232 22.25 -7.91 -8.43
C VAL A 232 22.03 -6.64 -9.23
N LEU A 233 23.11 -5.92 -9.57
CA LEU A 233 23.05 -4.66 -10.31
C LEU A 233 22.35 -4.84 -11.67
N SER A 234 22.60 -5.95 -12.36
CA SER A 234 21.90 -6.30 -13.60
C SER A 234 20.40 -6.50 -13.39
N ALA A 235 19.99 -7.19 -12.32
CA ALA A 235 18.56 -7.42 -12.04
C ALA A 235 17.81 -6.09 -11.77
N PHE A 236 18.44 -5.12 -11.11
CA PHE A 236 17.86 -3.77 -10.96
C PHE A 236 17.65 -3.08 -12.31
N MET A 237 18.57 -3.25 -13.26
CA MET A 237 18.42 -2.72 -14.62
C MET A 237 17.26 -3.35 -15.37
N ASP A 238 17.12 -4.68 -15.30
CA ASP A 238 16.04 -5.43 -15.95
C ASP A 238 14.65 -4.97 -15.45
N HIS A 239 14.57 -4.60 -14.16
CA HIS A 239 13.33 -4.15 -13.54
C HIS A 239 13.19 -2.63 -13.38
N ARG A 240 14.09 -1.83 -13.98
CA ARG A 240 14.17 -0.37 -13.83
C ARG A 240 12.81 0.33 -13.92
N ARG A 241 12.04 0.03 -14.97
CA ARG A 241 10.75 0.69 -15.25
C ARG A 241 9.72 0.42 -14.14
N ARG A 242 9.58 -0.84 -13.74
CA ARG A 242 8.61 -1.26 -12.69
C ARG A 242 9.04 -0.74 -11.32
N LEU A 243 10.33 -0.85 -10.99
CA LEU A 243 10.88 -0.30 -9.74
C LEU A 243 10.63 1.20 -9.63
N SER A 244 10.96 1.95 -10.68
CA SER A 244 10.74 3.41 -10.71
C SER A 244 9.25 3.73 -10.53
N GLU A 245 8.36 3.04 -11.26
CA GLU A 245 6.91 3.23 -11.14
C GLU A 245 6.40 2.96 -9.72
N TYR A 246 6.82 1.85 -9.11
CA TYR A 246 6.35 1.47 -7.77
C TYR A 246 6.89 2.41 -6.69
N LEU A 247 8.18 2.78 -6.75
CA LEU A 247 8.81 3.69 -5.80
C LEU A 247 8.23 5.11 -5.88
N LEU A 248 8.00 5.64 -7.09
CA LEU A 248 7.38 6.95 -7.28
C LEU A 248 5.93 6.98 -6.77
N ARG A 249 5.20 5.85 -6.85
CA ARG A 249 3.86 5.71 -6.26
C ARG A 249 3.88 5.47 -4.75
N ALA A 250 4.95 4.87 -4.24
CA ALA A 250 5.15 4.63 -2.82
C ALA A 250 5.26 5.95 -2.05
N GLY A 251 5.93 6.94 -2.61
CA GLY A 251 6.04 8.28 -2.02
C GLY A 251 6.94 9.16 -2.87
N SER A 252 7.00 10.44 -2.54
CA SER A 252 7.78 11.42 -3.28
C SER A 252 9.01 11.84 -2.48
N CYS A 253 10.19 11.64 -3.04
CA CYS A 253 11.45 12.17 -2.53
C CYS A 253 11.99 13.25 -3.47
N LYS A 254 12.83 14.15 -2.94
CA LYS A 254 13.52 15.17 -3.76
C LYS A 254 14.59 14.58 -4.69
N LEU A 255 14.89 13.29 -4.53
CA LEU A 255 15.87 12.56 -5.32
C LEU A 255 15.18 11.98 -6.58
N PRO A 256 15.75 12.15 -7.78
CA PRO A 256 15.25 11.44 -8.95
C PRO A 256 15.71 9.98 -8.93
N ILE A 257 14.89 9.09 -9.49
CA ILE A 257 15.33 7.72 -9.83
C ILE A 257 15.92 7.78 -11.23
N SER A 258 17.25 7.72 -11.32
CA SER A 258 17.99 7.87 -12.57
C SER A 258 19.24 7.00 -12.58
N GLY A 259 19.89 6.91 -13.73
CA GLY A 259 21.06 6.06 -13.91
C GLY A 259 21.13 5.53 -15.34
N SER A 260 22.28 5.69 -15.95
CA SER A 260 22.61 5.16 -17.27
C SER A 260 23.31 3.79 -17.16
N THR A 261 24.03 3.58 -16.07
CA THR A 261 24.71 2.32 -15.75
C THR A 261 23.98 1.55 -14.64
N ALA A 262 24.27 0.26 -14.51
CA ALA A 262 23.70 -0.58 -13.46
C ALA A 262 24.07 -0.12 -12.05
N TYR A 263 25.29 0.38 -11.88
CA TYR A 263 25.77 0.97 -10.63
C TYR A 263 24.99 2.23 -10.26
N GLU A 264 24.89 3.20 -11.18
CA GLU A 264 24.17 4.46 -10.95
C GLU A 264 22.70 4.21 -10.60
N LEU A 265 22.05 3.29 -11.33
CA LEU A 265 20.66 2.95 -11.06
C LEU A 265 20.50 2.32 -9.67
N TYR A 266 21.37 1.36 -9.32
CA TYR A 266 21.32 0.72 -8.02
C TYR A 266 21.51 1.74 -6.89
N GLU A 267 22.54 2.59 -6.97
CA GLU A 267 22.78 3.66 -5.99
C GLU A 267 21.56 4.57 -5.86
N SER A 268 21.04 5.08 -6.99
CA SER A 268 19.85 5.94 -7.02
C SER A 268 18.61 5.28 -6.42
N VAL A 269 18.38 3.99 -6.67
CA VAL A 269 17.26 3.24 -6.08
C VAL A 269 17.45 3.06 -4.58
N THR A 270 18.66 2.71 -4.11
CA THR A 270 18.92 2.56 -2.67
C THR A 270 18.78 3.87 -1.91
N GLU A 271 19.24 4.98 -2.48
CA GLU A 271 19.09 6.32 -1.91
C GLU A 271 17.61 6.74 -1.89
N TYR A 272 16.88 6.51 -2.97
CA TYR A 272 15.45 6.82 -3.04
C TYR A 272 14.66 6.03 -1.99
N TYR A 273 14.91 4.71 -1.89
CA TYR A 273 14.25 3.85 -0.90
C TYR A 273 14.60 4.30 0.52
N THR A 274 15.87 4.60 0.79
CA THR A 274 16.32 5.10 2.10
C THR A 274 15.66 6.44 2.44
N CYS A 275 15.52 7.34 1.45
CA CYS A 275 14.78 8.58 1.62
C CYS A 275 13.31 8.31 1.99
N LEU A 276 12.62 7.39 1.32
CA LEU A 276 11.25 7.00 1.69
C LEU A 276 11.17 6.48 3.12
N CYS A 277 12.16 5.70 3.58
CA CYS A 277 12.20 5.19 4.95
C CYS A 277 12.30 6.30 6.00
N THR A 278 12.88 7.46 5.69
CA THR A 278 12.91 8.60 6.62
C THR A 278 11.58 9.35 6.73
N LEU A 279 10.64 9.05 5.83
CA LEU A 279 9.28 9.61 5.82
C LEU A 279 8.25 8.70 6.52
N LEU A 280 8.63 7.45 6.82
CA LEU A 280 7.88 6.54 7.67
C LEU A 280 7.93 7.05 9.12
#